data_AF-A0A540V789-F1
#
_entry.id   AF-A0A540V789-F1
#
_cell.length_a   1.000
_cell.length_b   1.000
_cell.length_c   1.000
_cell.angle_alpha   90.00
_cell.angle_beta   90.00
_cell.angle_gamma   90.00
#
_symmetry.space_group_name_H-M   'P 1'
#
loop_
_entity.id
_entity.type
_entity.pdbx_description
1 polymer ?
#
loop_
_entity_poly.entity_id
_entity_poly.type
_entity_poly.pdbx_seq_one_letter_code
_entity_poly.pdbx_strand_id
1 'polypeptide(L)'
;MAKNLQIGERVFVPVSKLTANIQAPSSFVEKEVLAVEARSIRVDVGDGATELIASSLCHRNIGILLLSIGDFETENTLLDPLSKSILQFCRLLVSDDFIHAYKVRSLQEIEFLWGKSHAAYSHVILVGHGEEASIKFANGGWIKTDPFMTSFDVPGVSPKTFVGLCCEAGYKSFGGVASAHPSCERFIGPFHDVHGAIASQFAQTFLAYHLLEGETAKVAFKHARASVPGSTSFRLWKNKKLVAGPKS
;
A
#
# COMPACT_ATOMS: atom_id res chain seq x y z
N MET A 1 9.32 3.96 3.97
CA MET A 1 10.64 4.29 4.54
C MET A 1 11.24 5.50 3.87
N ALA A 2 11.47 6.55 4.64
CA ALA A 2 12.14 7.74 4.19
C ALA A 2 13.66 7.52 4.05
N LYS A 3 14.27 8.20 3.09
CA LYS A 3 15.73 8.25 2.90
C LYS A 3 16.15 9.71 2.82
N ASN A 4 17.39 9.99 3.21
CA ASN A 4 17.96 11.35 3.16
C ASN A 4 17.06 12.36 3.90
N LEU A 5 16.62 12.00 5.11
CA LEU A 5 15.84 12.87 5.99
C LEU A 5 16.64 14.14 6.27
N GLN A 6 15.94 15.28 6.36
CA GLN A 6 16.55 16.58 6.66
C GLN A 6 16.07 17.11 8.01
N ILE A 7 16.89 17.95 8.64
CA ILE A 7 16.50 18.68 9.85
C ILE A 7 15.32 19.61 9.52
N GLY A 8 14.34 19.69 10.42
CA GLY A 8 13.10 20.46 10.24
C GLY A 8 12.03 19.75 9.41
N GLU A 9 12.34 18.58 8.84
CA GLU A 9 11.36 17.77 8.12
C GLU A 9 10.33 17.14 9.10
N ARG A 10 9.07 17.06 8.69
CA ARG A 10 8.01 16.35 9.42
C ARG A 10 7.91 14.91 8.92
N VAL A 11 7.89 13.96 9.85
CA VAL A 11 7.81 12.52 9.56
C VAL A 11 6.85 11.82 10.51
N PHE A 12 6.24 10.75 10.01
CA PHE A 12 5.45 9.83 10.82
C PHE A 12 6.34 8.74 11.40
N VAL A 13 6.19 8.49 12.70
CA VAL A 13 6.91 7.46 13.46
C VAL A 13 5.88 6.53 14.13
N PRO A 14 6.05 5.20 14.07
CA PRO A 14 5.20 4.27 14.80
C PRO A 14 5.31 4.48 16.31
N VAL A 15 4.17 4.61 16.99
CA VAL A 15 4.12 4.84 18.45
C VAL A 15 4.75 3.68 19.21
N SER A 16 4.57 2.44 18.72
CA SER A 16 5.12 1.23 19.33
C SER A 16 6.66 1.16 19.33
N LYS A 17 7.34 2.08 18.63
CA LYS A 17 8.80 2.15 18.56
C LYS A 17 9.39 3.30 19.37
N LEU A 18 8.54 4.08 20.04
CA LEU A 18 8.94 5.12 20.98
C LEU A 18 8.96 4.54 22.40
N THR A 19 9.95 4.94 23.18
CA THR A 19 10.03 4.54 24.61
C THR A 19 9.14 5.41 25.49
N ALA A 20 8.91 6.65 25.07
CA ALA A 20 7.98 7.57 25.69
C ALA A 20 6.55 7.04 25.55
N ASN A 21 5.79 7.14 26.63
CA ASN A 21 4.39 6.75 26.65
C ASN A 21 3.54 7.83 25.98
N ILE A 22 3.49 7.81 24.65
CA ILE A 22 2.70 8.77 23.87
C ILE A 22 1.29 8.20 23.66
N GLN A 23 0.28 8.93 24.15
CA GLN A 23 -1.10 8.67 23.78
C GLN A 23 -1.39 9.30 22.41
N ALA A 24 -1.77 8.47 21.44
CA ALA A 24 -2.14 8.92 20.11
C ALA A 24 -3.40 8.18 19.62
N PRO A 25 -4.25 8.83 18.81
CA PRO A 25 -5.44 8.21 18.25
C PRO A 25 -5.14 7.23 17.10
N SER A 26 -3.88 7.13 16.65
CA SER A 26 -3.45 6.22 15.58
C SER A 26 -2.15 5.51 15.95
N SER A 27 -1.73 4.50 15.17
CA SER A 27 -0.46 3.81 15.40
C SER A 27 0.77 4.66 15.04
N PHE A 28 0.57 5.87 14.49
CA PHE A 28 1.63 6.82 14.13
C PHE A 28 1.46 8.16 14.84
N VAL A 29 2.58 8.83 15.07
CA VAL A 29 2.65 10.23 15.47
C VAL A 29 3.53 11.00 14.50
N GLU A 30 3.10 12.21 14.15
CA GLU A 30 3.92 13.11 13.35
C GLU A 30 4.91 13.84 14.26
N LYS A 31 6.19 13.81 13.89
CA LYS A 31 7.29 14.41 14.64
C LYS A 31 8.20 15.21 13.71
N GLU A 32 8.84 16.23 14.26
CA GLU A 32 9.87 16.98 13.57
C GLU A 32 11.25 16.32 13.76
N VAL A 33 12.04 16.28 12.68
CA VAL A 33 13.42 15.82 12.72
C VAL A 33 14.31 16.93 13.30
N LEU A 34 14.82 16.72 14.52
CA LEU A 34 15.70 17.68 15.20
C LEU A 34 17.17 17.51 14.79
N ALA A 35 17.59 16.28 14.52
CA ALA A 35 18.94 15.95 14.07
C ALA A 35 18.94 14.66 13.24
N VAL A 36 19.94 14.52 12.37
CA VAL A 36 20.17 13.31 11.56
C VAL A 36 21.50 12.70 11.97
N GLU A 37 21.47 11.48 12.48
CA GLU A 37 22.62 10.78 13.05
C GLU A 37 22.82 9.44 12.32
N ALA A 38 23.63 9.47 11.25
CA ALA A 38 23.92 8.31 10.38
C ALA A 38 22.67 7.62 9.81
N ARG A 39 22.18 6.56 10.47
CA ARG A 39 21.01 5.76 10.07
C ARG A 39 19.77 6.01 10.94
N SER A 40 19.84 7.04 11.78
CA SER A 40 18.78 7.40 12.71
C SER A 40 18.50 8.90 12.68
N ILE A 41 17.35 9.29 13.21
CA ILE A 41 16.97 10.68 13.44
C ILE A 41 16.66 10.89 14.91
N ARG A 42 16.86 12.12 15.38
CA ARG A 42 16.40 12.56 16.69
C ARG A 42 15.07 13.26 16.55
N VAL A 43 14.09 12.89 17.38
CA VAL A 43 12.74 13.47 17.40
C VAL A 43 12.38 13.93 18.80
N ASP A 44 11.55 14.96 18.90
CA ASP A 44 10.94 15.40 20.17
C ASP A 44 9.82 14.44 20.59
N VAL A 45 9.88 13.92 21.81
CA VAL A 45 8.83 13.04 22.37
C VAL A 45 7.97 13.71 23.45
N GLY A 46 8.18 14.99 23.74
CA GLY A 46 7.46 15.77 24.75
C GLY A 46 8.30 16.03 25.99
N ASP A 47 7.87 17.01 26.81
CA ASP A 47 8.48 17.39 28.09
C ASP A 47 9.99 17.68 28.03
N GLY A 48 10.48 18.16 26.87
CA GLY A 48 11.89 18.43 26.62
C GLY A 48 12.75 17.17 26.40
N ALA A 49 12.13 15.99 26.32
CA ALA A 49 12.81 14.73 26.02
C ALA A 49 12.91 14.47 24.51
N THR A 50 13.98 13.82 24.09
CA THR A 50 14.19 13.41 22.70
C THR A 50 14.54 11.94 22.61
N GLU A 51 14.19 11.31 21.49
CA GLU A 51 14.52 9.92 21.20
C GLU A 51 15.22 9.77 19.86
N LEU A 52 16.10 8.77 19.79
CA LEU A 52 16.80 8.40 18.58
C LEU A 52 16.08 7.23 17.91
N ILE A 53 15.58 7.46 16.69
CA ILE A 53 14.76 6.49 15.95
C ILE A 53 15.44 6.14 14.64
N ALA A 54 15.52 4.84 14.33
CA ALA A 54 16.08 4.37 13.07
C ALA A 54 15.30 4.97 11.89
N SER A 55 15.99 5.55 10.91
CA SER A 55 15.36 6.23 9.76
C SER A 55 14.48 5.28 8.92
N SER A 56 14.70 3.96 9.01
CA SER A 56 13.84 2.95 8.37
C SER A 56 12.42 2.94 8.93
N LEU A 57 12.22 3.31 10.19
CA LEU A 57 10.91 3.40 10.83
C LEU A 57 10.16 4.68 10.46
N CYS A 58 10.83 5.66 9.87
CA CYS A 58 10.25 6.96 9.58
C CYS A 58 9.59 6.98 8.19
N HIS A 59 8.41 7.59 8.09
CA HIS A 59 7.66 7.72 6.84
C HIS A 59 7.30 9.17 6.58
N ARG A 60 7.57 9.65 5.35
CA ARG A 60 7.09 10.97 4.90
C ARG A 60 5.59 11.02 4.67
N ASN A 61 5.02 9.87 4.36
CA ASN A 61 3.62 9.74 3.99
C ASN A 61 3.16 8.32 4.36
N ILE A 62 2.09 8.23 5.16
CA ILE A 62 1.43 6.99 5.60
C ILE A 62 0.05 6.80 4.96
N GLY A 63 -0.30 7.67 4.02
CA GLY A 63 -1.60 7.66 3.36
C GLY A 63 -1.86 6.41 2.54
N ILE A 64 -3.09 5.90 2.63
CA ILE A 64 -3.54 4.70 1.95
C ILE A 64 -4.79 5.06 1.14
N LEU A 65 -4.77 4.71 -0.15
CA LEU A 65 -5.94 4.74 -1.01
C LEU A 65 -6.42 3.31 -1.22
N LEU A 66 -7.67 3.01 -0.88
CA LEU A 66 -8.32 1.73 -1.16
C LEU A 66 -9.35 1.91 -2.29
N LEU A 67 -9.13 1.24 -3.42
CA LEU A 67 -10.05 1.24 -4.54
C LEU A 67 -10.72 -0.12 -4.64
N SER A 68 -12.03 -0.14 -4.43
CA SER A 68 -12.88 -1.31 -4.71
C SER A 68 -13.42 -1.20 -6.12
N ILE A 69 -12.91 -2.03 -7.02
CA ILE A 69 -13.25 -2.06 -8.44
C ILE A 69 -14.45 -3.01 -8.59
N GLY A 70 -15.66 -2.43 -8.62
CA GLY A 70 -16.92 -3.16 -8.59
C GLY A 70 -17.30 -3.78 -9.93
N ASP A 71 -18.04 -4.89 -9.89
CA ASP A 71 -18.55 -5.63 -11.05
C ASP A 71 -20.07 -5.86 -11.04
N PHE A 72 -20.82 -5.22 -10.13
CA PHE A 72 -22.25 -5.41 -9.80
C PHE A 72 -22.67 -6.84 -9.38
N GLU A 73 -22.04 -7.88 -9.92
CA GLU A 73 -22.38 -9.29 -9.69
C GLU A 73 -21.96 -9.77 -8.30
N THR A 74 -20.75 -9.40 -7.87
CA THR A 74 -20.13 -9.93 -6.64
C THR A 74 -19.81 -8.83 -5.63
N GLU A 75 -20.19 -7.58 -5.94
CA GLU A 75 -19.86 -6.41 -5.14
C GLU A 75 -20.29 -6.59 -3.67
N ASN A 76 -21.54 -6.99 -3.44
CA ASN A 76 -22.08 -7.13 -2.08
C ASN A 76 -21.61 -8.38 -1.33
N THR A 77 -21.24 -9.45 -2.06
CA THR A 77 -20.98 -10.77 -1.49
C THR A 77 -19.51 -11.09 -1.30
N LEU A 78 -18.63 -10.45 -2.09
CA LEU A 78 -17.18 -10.69 -2.04
C LEU A 78 -16.37 -9.40 -1.87
N LEU A 79 -16.56 -8.43 -2.77
CA LEU A 79 -15.71 -7.24 -2.81
C LEU A 79 -15.94 -6.35 -1.59
N ASP A 80 -17.19 -6.13 -1.19
CA ASP A 80 -17.54 -5.34 -0.02
C ASP A 80 -17.01 -5.93 1.29
N PRO A 81 -17.22 -7.23 1.59
CA PRO A 81 -16.61 -7.86 2.76
C PRO A 81 -15.08 -7.72 2.79
N LEU A 82 -14.40 -7.97 1.66
CA LEU A 82 -12.94 -7.86 1.57
C LEU A 82 -12.45 -6.44 1.79
N SER A 83 -13.01 -5.46 1.07
CA SER A 83 -12.67 -4.05 1.20
C SER A 83 -12.96 -3.51 2.60
N LYS A 84 -14.08 -3.91 3.22
CA LYS A 84 -14.38 -3.54 4.61
C LYS A 84 -13.35 -4.10 5.58
N SER A 85 -12.95 -5.36 5.42
CA SER A 85 -11.94 -5.99 6.27
C SER A 85 -10.61 -5.20 6.25
N ILE A 86 -10.15 -4.83 5.05
CA ILE A 86 -8.91 -4.06 4.87
C ILE A 86 -9.06 -2.63 5.40
N LEU A 87 -10.17 -1.98 5.10
CA LEU A 87 -10.45 -0.61 5.54
C LEU A 87 -10.43 -0.51 7.07
N GLN A 88 -11.11 -1.43 7.76
CA GLN A 88 -11.14 -1.40 9.23
C GLN A 88 -9.74 -1.62 9.82
N PHE A 89 -8.95 -2.54 9.26
CA PHE A 89 -7.55 -2.66 9.68
C PHE A 89 -6.75 -1.37 9.45
N CYS A 90 -6.89 -0.74 8.27
CA CYS A 90 -6.19 0.51 7.96
C CYS A 90 -6.59 1.63 8.91
N ARG A 91 -7.85 1.71 9.34
CA ARG A 91 -8.33 2.70 10.34
C ARG A 91 -7.78 2.48 11.76
N LEU A 92 -7.38 1.25 12.10
CA LEU A 92 -6.63 0.99 13.33
C LEU A 92 -5.16 1.40 13.19
N LEU A 93 -4.65 1.39 11.95
CA LEU A 93 -3.25 1.68 11.65
C LEU A 93 -2.99 3.19 11.55
N VAL A 94 -3.81 3.92 10.79
CA VAL A 94 -3.64 5.35 10.51
C VAL A 94 -4.93 6.11 10.84
N SER A 95 -4.84 7.42 11.12
CA SER A 95 -6.05 8.23 11.32
C SER A 95 -6.88 8.34 10.04
N ASP A 96 -8.17 8.64 10.18
CA ASP A 96 -9.12 8.71 9.04
C ASP A 96 -8.66 9.69 7.94
N ASP A 97 -7.92 10.74 8.27
CA ASP A 97 -7.37 11.70 7.31
C ASP A 97 -6.34 11.07 6.33
N PHE A 98 -5.75 9.93 6.71
CA PHE A 98 -4.75 9.22 5.91
C PHE A 98 -5.31 7.97 5.23
N ILE A 99 -6.59 7.63 5.37
CA ILE A 99 -7.18 6.47 4.69
C ILE A 99 -8.45 6.88 3.94
N HIS A 100 -8.39 6.75 2.62
CA HIS A 100 -9.56 7.00 1.77
C HIS A 100 -9.93 5.73 1.04
N ALA A 101 -11.22 5.39 1.07
CA ALA A 101 -11.75 4.23 0.38
C ALA A 101 -12.86 4.65 -0.60
N TYR A 102 -12.70 4.26 -1.86
CA TYR A 102 -13.67 4.52 -2.90
C TYR A 102 -14.09 3.23 -3.58
N LYS A 103 -15.36 3.17 -3.96
CA LYS A 103 -15.82 2.21 -4.96
C LYS A 103 -15.76 2.88 -6.31
N VAL A 104 -15.14 2.21 -7.28
CA VAL A 104 -15.00 2.69 -8.66
C VAL A 104 -15.56 1.63 -9.60
N ARG A 105 -16.16 2.09 -10.68
CA ARG A 105 -16.82 1.28 -11.71
C ARG A 105 -16.28 1.53 -13.11
N SER A 106 -15.43 2.55 -13.27
CA SER A 106 -14.81 2.96 -14.52
C SER A 106 -13.41 3.54 -14.31
N LEU A 107 -12.63 3.67 -15.39
CA LEU A 107 -11.33 4.35 -15.35
C LEU A 107 -11.48 5.85 -15.06
N GLN A 108 -12.55 6.48 -15.57
CA GLN A 108 -12.79 7.91 -15.40
C GLN A 108 -12.97 8.31 -13.92
N GLU A 109 -13.56 7.43 -13.11
CA GLU A 109 -13.65 7.65 -11.66
C GLU A 109 -12.27 7.61 -11.00
N ILE A 110 -11.37 6.72 -11.44
CA ILE A 110 -9.99 6.69 -10.96
C ILE A 110 -9.26 7.98 -11.35
N GLU A 111 -9.34 8.40 -12.61
CA GLU A 111 -8.72 9.63 -13.10
C GLU A 111 -9.17 10.86 -12.28
N PHE A 112 -10.48 10.97 -12.02
CA PHE A 112 -11.04 12.07 -11.24
C PHE A 112 -10.57 12.07 -9.78
N LEU A 113 -10.57 10.90 -9.13
CA LEU A 113 -10.15 10.78 -7.73
C LEU A 113 -8.64 10.99 -7.59
N TRP A 114 -7.86 10.31 -8.43
CA TRP A 114 -6.41 10.36 -8.41
C TRP A 114 -5.87 11.75 -8.73
N GLY A 115 -6.46 12.43 -9.73
CA GLY A 115 -6.08 13.79 -10.11
C GLY A 115 -6.20 14.82 -8.99
N LYS A 116 -7.05 14.57 -7.98
CA LYS A 116 -7.23 15.49 -6.85
C LYS A 116 -6.26 15.26 -5.70
N SER A 117 -5.95 14.00 -5.39
CA SER A 117 -5.32 13.64 -4.11
C SER A 117 -4.17 12.66 -4.20
N HIS A 118 -3.60 12.37 -5.39
CA HIS A 118 -2.49 11.42 -5.55
C HIS A 118 -1.27 11.69 -4.64
N ALA A 119 -1.04 12.93 -4.21
CA ALA A 119 0.04 13.31 -3.32
C ALA A 119 -0.20 12.90 -1.85
N ALA A 120 -1.46 12.71 -1.46
CA ALA A 120 -1.85 12.35 -0.10
C ALA A 120 -1.50 10.89 0.25
N TYR A 121 -1.30 10.03 -0.75
CA TYR A 121 -1.11 8.59 -0.52
C TYR A 121 0.35 8.17 -0.66
N SER A 122 0.75 7.10 0.02
CA SER A 122 1.98 6.34 -0.24
C SER A 122 1.68 4.93 -0.76
N HIS A 123 0.48 4.42 -0.49
CA HIS A 123 0.01 3.10 -0.86
C HIS A 123 -1.33 3.17 -1.61
N VAL A 124 -1.49 2.28 -2.58
CA VAL A 124 -2.75 2.04 -3.28
C VAL A 124 -3.09 0.56 -3.15
N ILE A 125 -4.25 0.26 -2.58
CA ILE A 125 -4.78 -1.10 -2.45
C ILE A 125 -5.91 -1.23 -3.46
N LEU A 126 -5.86 -2.25 -4.29
CA LEU A 126 -6.89 -2.55 -5.29
C LEU A 126 -7.63 -3.81 -4.85
N VAL A 127 -8.95 -3.76 -4.81
CA VAL A 127 -9.82 -4.91 -4.53
C VAL A 127 -10.76 -5.07 -5.70
N GLY A 128 -10.76 -6.22 -6.36
CA GLY A 128 -11.57 -6.44 -7.55
C GLY A 128 -11.30 -7.80 -8.16
N HIS A 129 -11.78 -8.01 -9.38
CA HIS A 129 -11.46 -9.19 -10.17
C HIS A 129 -10.32 -8.91 -11.14
N GLY A 130 -9.48 -9.91 -11.34
CA GLY A 130 -8.36 -9.84 -12.27
C GLY A 130 -8.23 -11.13 -13.06
N GLU A 131 -7.58 -10.99 -14.22
CA GLU A 131 -7.01 -12.08 -15.01
C GLU A 131 -5.54 -11.73 -15.27
N GLU A 132 -4.77 -12.67 -15.83
CA GLU A 132 -3.34 -12.54 -16.15
C GLU A 132 -2.91 -11.16 -16.70
N ALA A 133 -3.75 -10.47 -17.49
CA ALA A 133 -3.43 -9.18 -18.12
C ALA A 133 -4.49 -8.09 -17.98
N SER A 134 -5.50 -8.27 -17.12
CA SER A 134 -6.64 -7.33 -17.04
C SER A 134 -7.29 -7.28 -15.64
N ILE A 135 -8.10 -6.24 -15.42
CA ILE A 135 -8.98 -6.09 -14.25
C ILE A 135 -10.40 -5.83 -14.75
N LYS A 136 -11.40 -6.43 -14.09
CA LYS A 136 -12.81 -6.26 -14.45
C LYS A 136 -13.38 -5.00 -13.81
N PHE A 137 -13.97 -4.15 -14.63
CA PHE A 137 -14.80 -3.01 -14.22
C PHE A 137 -16.25 -3.27 -14.62
N ALA A 138 -17.20 -2.84 -13.79
CA ALA A 138 -18.61 -2.82 -14.12
C ALA A 138 -18.89 -2.06 -15.43
N ASN A 139 -18.26 -0.89 -15.62
CA ASN A 139 -18.33 -0.11 -16.84
C ASN A 139 -17.00 -0.23 -17.59
N GLY A 140 -17.02 -0.96 -18.72
CA GLY A 140 -15.84 -1.19 -19.56
C GLY A 140 -15.34 -2.64 -19.56
N GLY A 141 -15.87 -3.51 -18.69
CA GLY A 141 -15.53 -4.93 -18.67
C GLY A 141 -14.07 -5.17 -18.30
N TRP A 142 -13.40 -6.09 -18.98
CA TRP A 142 -12.00 -6.41 -18.75
C TRP A 142 -11.07 -5.36 -19.36
N ILE A 143 -10.46 -4.55 -18.49
CA ILE A 143 -9.53 -3.49 -18.88
C ILE A 143 -8.09 -4.01 -18.77
N LYS A 144 -7.34 -3.92 -19.87
CA LYS A 144 -5.93 -4.30 -19.92
C LYS A 144 -5.06 -3.41 -19.03
N THR A 145 -3.91 -3.94 -18.62
CA THR A 145 -2.99 -3.25 -17.71
C THR A 145 -2.56 -1.87 -18.16
N ASP A 146 -2.22 -1.67 -19.45
CA ASP A 146 -1.75 -0.37 -19.94
C ASP A 146 -2.82 0.73 -19.78
N PRO A 147 -4.05 0.61 -20.33
CA PRO A 147 -5.13 1.56 -20.07
C PRO A 147 -5.43 1.77 -18.59
N PHE A 148 -5.40 0.70 -17.78
CA PHE A 148 -5.62 0.80 -16.35
C PHE A 148 -4.56 1.68 -15.67
N MET A 149 -3.28 1.46 -15.97
CA MET A 149 -2.20 2.22 -15.34
C MET A 149 -2.14 3.67 -15.82
N THR A 150 -2.54 3.95 -17.06
CA THR A 150 -2.67 5.32 -17.58
C THR A 150 -3.67 6.16 -16.78
N SER A 151 -4.68 5.57 -16.14
CA SER A 151 -5.59 6.32 -15.25
C SER A 151 -4.91 6.92 -14.01
N PHE A 152 -3.66 6.51 -13.74
CA PHE A 152 -2.81 7.05 -12.67
C PHE A 152 -1.73 8.02 -13.18
N ASP A 153 -1.75 8.38 -14.47
CA ASP A 153 -0.79 9.31 -15.07
C ASP A 153 -1.21 10.76 -14.83
N VAL A 154 -0.55 11.41 -13.89
CA VAL A 154 -0.77 12.81 -13.54
C VAL A 154 0.57 13.52 -13.33
N PRO A 155 0.69 14.81 -13.71
CA PRO A 155 1.94 15.56 -13.54
C PRO A 155 2.43 15.54 -12.09
N GLY A 156 3.74 15.32 -11.89
CA GLY A 156 4.37 15.34 -10.57
C GLY A 156 4.02 14.16 -9.66
N VAL A 157 3.41 13.09 -10.18
CA VAL A 157 3.11 11.90 -9.39
C VAL A 157 4.39 11.27 -8.84
N SER A 158 4.47 11.14 -7.51
CA SER A 158 5.50 10.31 -6.88
C SER A 158 5.13 8.81 -6.99
N PRO A 159 6.10 7.91 -7.22
CA PRO A 159 5.83 6.47 -7.27
C PRO A 159 5.28 5.93 -5.94
N LYS A 160 4.24 5.10 -5.99
CA LYS A 160 3.55 4.49 -4.83
C LYS A 160 3.71 2.98 -4.78
N THR A 161 3.42 2.38 -3.63
CA THR A 161 3.31 0.91 -3.52
C THR A 161 1.89 0.48 -3.86
N PHE A 162 1.74 -0.38 -4.86
CA PHE A 162 0.46 -0.98 -5.22
C PHE A 162 0.34 -2.38 -4.63
N VAL A 163 -0.79 -2.65 -3.98
CA VAL A 163 -1.18 -3.98 -3.47
C VAL A 163 -2.48 -4.38 -4.15
N GLY A 164 -2.37 -5.19 -5.21
CA GLY A 164 -3.50 -5.76 -5.91
C GLY A 164 -4.02 -7.00 -5.22
N LEU A 165 -5.29 -6.98 -4.86
CA LEU A 165 -6.07 -8.11 -4.35
C LEU A 165 -7.09 -8.55 -5.41
N CYS A 166 -6.64 -8.55 -6.67
CA CYS A 166 -7.35 -9.05 -7.83
C CYS A 166 -6.66 -10.33 -8.28
N CYS A 167 -7.39 -11.42 -8.51
CA CYS A 167 -6.85 -12.70 -8.97
C CYS A 167 -5.90 -12.50 -10.16
N GLU A 168 -4.82 -13.28 -10.22
CA GLU A 168 -3.84 -13.27 -11.32
C GLU A 168 -3.14 -11.93 -11.63
N ALA A 169 -3.39 -10.84 -10.90
CA ALA A 169 -2.70 -9.57 -11.13
C ALA A 169 -1.18 -9.64 -10.86
N GLY A 170 -0.71 -10.73 -10.24
CA GLY A 170 0.71 -11.05 -10.02
C GLY A 170 1.44 -11.61 -11.25
N TYR A 171 0.78 -11.87 -12.37
CA TYR A 171 1.47 -12.24 -13.62
C TYR A 171 2.34 -11.11 -14.17
N LYS A 172 3.28 -11.44 -15.07
CA LYS A 172 4.20 -10.45 -15.65
C LYS A 172 3.46 -9.45 -16.55
N SER A 173 2.45 -9.92 -17.27
CA SER A 173 1.56 -9.13 -18.14
C SER A 173 0.78 -8.07 -17.37
N PHE A 174 0.40 -8.34 -16.12
CA PHE A 174 -0.18 -7.33 -15.24
C PHE A 174 0.85 -6.68 -14.32
N GLY A 175 1.19 -7.32 -13.19
CA GLY A 175 2.04 -6.74 -12.16
C GLY A 175 3.44 -6.34 -12.65
N GLY A 176 4.01 -7.10 -13.61
CA GLY A 176 5.27 -6.73 -14.24
C GLY A 176 5.16 -5.42 -15.01
N VAL A 177 4.16 -5.28 -15.87
CA VAL A 177 3.88 -4.06 -16.64
C VAL A 177 3.53 -2.89 -15.72
N ALA A 178 2.62 -3.09 -14.77
CA ALA A 178 2.20 -2.08 -13.79
C ALA A 178 3.38 -1.52 -13.00
N SER A 179 4.29 -2.38 -12.53
CA SER A 179 5.48 -1.97 -11.77
C SER A 179 6.49 -1.12 -12.54
N ALA A 180 6.30 -0.93 -13.84
CA ALA A 180 7.11 -0.07 -14.69
C ALA A 180 6.50 1.31 -14.91
N HIS A 181 5.24 1.50 -14.52
CA HIS A 181 4.54 2.76 -14.66
C HIS A 181 5.15 3.82 -13.70
N PRO A 182 5.29 5.10 -14.10
CA PRO A 182 5.89 6.14 -13.26
C PRO A 182 5.22 6.32 -11.89
N SER A 183 3.90 6.11 -11.81
CA SER A 183 3.16 6.19 -10.54
C SER A 183 3.37 4.97 -9.63
N CYS A 184 3.99 3.89 -10.11
CA CYS A 184 4.12 2.62 -9.39
C CYS A 184 5.60 2.32 -9.05
N GLU A 185 5.97 2.43 -7.78
CA GLU A 185 7.31 2.05 -7.33
C GLU A 185 7.50 0.53 -7.31
N ARG A 186 6.41 -0.18 -7.00
CA ARG A 186 6.35 -1.63 -6.90
C ARG A 186 4.89 -2.08 -6.93
N PHE A 187 4.66 -3.26 -7.48
CA PHE A 187 3.35 -3.89 -7.53
C PHE A 187 3.40 -5.24 -6.83
N ILE A 188 2.43 -5.51 -5.97
CA ILE A 188 2.21 -6.80 -5.34
C ILE A 188 0.87 -7.34 -5.82
N GLY A 189 0.81 -8.60 -6.24
CA GLY A 189 -0.46 -9.22 -6.62
C GLY A 189 -0.43 -10.75 -6.51
N PRO A 190 -1.60 -11.40 -6.43
CA PRO A 190 -1.70 -12.85 -6.40
C PRO A 190 -1.39 -13.42 -7.79
N PHE A 191 -0.65 -14.51 -7.83
CA PHE A 191 -0.26 -15.21 -9.04
C PHE A 191 -1.35 -16.15 -9.55
N HIS A 192 -2.26 -16.57 -8.68
CA HIS A 192 -3.42 -17.40 -9.03
C HIS A 192 -4.67 -16.80 -8.41
N ASP A 193 -5.76 -17.56 -8.46
CA ASP A 193 -6.93 -17.29 -7.62
C ASP A 193 -6.55 -17.26 -6.15
N VAL A 194 -7.13 -16.29 -5.44
CA VAL A 194 -6.94 -16.12 -4.01
C VAL A 194 -8.28 -15.89 -3.33
N HIS A 195 -8.54 -16.64 -2.27
CA HIS A 195 -9.71 -16.42 -1.45
C HIS A 195 -9.61 -15.08 -0.70
N GLY A 196 -10.72 -14.34 -0.58
CA GLY A 196 -10.73 -13.00 0.02
C GLY A 196 -10.15 -12.94 1.44
N ALA A 197 -10.41 -13.96 2.27
CA ALA A 197 -9.82 -14.04 3.62
C ALA A 197 -8.28 -14.08 3.60
N ILE A 198 -7.70 -14.82 2.65
CA ILE A 198 -6.24 -14.94 2.47
C ILE A 198 -5.65 -13.63 1.94
N ALA A 199 -6.32 -13.02 0.96
CA ALA A 199 -5.93 -11.71 0.42
C ALA A 199 -5.93 -10.62 1.50
N SER A 200 -6.97 -10.60 2.34
CA SER A 200 -7.08 -9.66 3.46
C SER A 200 -5.94 -9.86 4.47
N GLN A 201 -5.73 -11.09 4.94
CA GLN A 201 -4.65 -11.39 5.89
C GLN A 201 -3.27 -11.02 5.33
N PHE A 202 -3.02 -11.31 4.05
CA PHE A 202 -1.77 -10.94 3.38
C PHE A 202 -1.55 -9.41 3.42
N ALA A 203 -2.54 -8.63 2.98
CA ALA A 203 -2.44 -7.17 2.91
C ALA A 203 -2.21 -6.55 4.30
N GLN A 204 -2.97 -6.98 5.30
CA GLN A 204 -2.83 -6.51 6.68
C GLN A 204 -1.44 -6.83 7.24
N THR A 205 -0.96 -8.07 7.04
CA THR A 205 0.37 -8.48 7.50
C THR A 205 1.46 -7.67 6.79
N PHE A 206 1.35 -7.49 5.47
CA PHE A 206 2.31 -6.70 4.71
C PHE A 206 2.40 -5.25 5.23
N LEU A 207 1.25 -4.60 5.43
CA LEU A 207 1.20 -3.23 5.93
C LEU A 207 1.78 -3.11 7.34
N ALA A 208 1.48 -4.05 8.24
CA ALA A 208 2.03 -4.06 9.59
C ALA A 208 3.56 -4.11 9.57
N TYR A 209 4.16 -5.07 8.86
CA TYR A 209 5.61 -5.18 8.78
C TYR A 209 6.25 -4.02 8.01
N HIS A 210 5.61 -3.54 6.94
CA HIS A 210 6.18 -2.47 6.12
C HIS A 210 6.11 -1.10 6.81
N LEU A 211 5.01 -0.81 7.51
CA LEU A 211 4.75 0.51 8.09
C LEU A 211 5.12 0.56 9.58
N LEU A 212 4.75 -0.43 10.40
CA LEU A 212 5.03 -0.42 11.85
C LEU A 212 6.42 -0.94 12.20
N GLU A 213 6.86 -2.01 11.54
CA GLU A 213 8.21 -2.56 11.77
C GLU A 213 9.28 -1.87 10.91
N GLY A 214 8.87 -0.99 9.98
CA GLY A 214 9.78 -0.27 9.07
C GLY A 214 10.64 -1.21 8.24
N GLU A 215 10.12 -2.38 7.90
CA GLU A 215 10.84 -3.33 7.06
C GLU A 215 10.82 -2.90 5.60
N THR A 216 11.83 -3.33 4.85
CA THR A 216 11.80 -3.18 3.39
C THR A 216 10.59 -3.93 2.81
N ALA A 217 10.03 -3.43 1.71
CA ALA A 217 8.90 -4.08 1.05
C ALA A 217 9.16 -5.57 0.73
N LYS A 218 10.41 -5.94 0.43
CA LYS A 218 10.80 -7.34 0.17
C LYS A 218 10.71 -8.21 1.43
N VAL A 219 11.08 -7.68 2.60
CA VAL A 219 11.07 -8.44 3.86
C VAL A 219 9.63 -8.52 4.38
N ALA A 220 8.90 -7.40 4.42
CA ALA A 220 7.48 -7.37 4.79
C ALA A 220 6.64 -8.31 3.91
N PHE A 221 6.92 -8.36 2.60
CA PHE A 221 6.29 -9.30 1.67
C PHE A 221 6.55 -10.76 2.04
N LYS A 222 7.78 -11.10 2.47
CA LYS A 222 8.12 -12.47 2.88
C LYS A 222 7.37 -12.87 4.14
N HIS A 223 7.27 -11.97 5.12
CA HIS A 223 6.46 -12.21 6.33
C HIS A 223 4.99 -12.42 5.96
N ALA A 224 4.41 -11.50 5.18
CA ALA A 224 3.02 -11.61 4.73
C ALA A 224 2.72 -12.92 4.00
N ARG A 225 3.61 -13.35 3.10
CA ARG A 225 3.46 -14.61 2.38
C ARG A 225 3.60 -15.83 3.31
N ALA A 226 4.47 -15.78 4.31
CA ALA A 226 4.66 -16.88 5.26
C ALA A 226 3.49 -17.01 6.26
N SER A 227 2.75 -15.93 6.50
CA SER A 227 1.65 -15.90 7.46
C SER A 227 0.30 -16.36 6.92
N VAL A 228 0.14 -16.48 5.60
CA VAL A 228 -1.13 -16.90 5.01
C VAL A 228 -1.20 -18.40 4.73
N PRO A 229 -2.35 -19.04 4.97
CA PRO A 229 -2.56 -20.46 4.63
C PRO A 229 -2.41 -20.79 3.13
N GLY A 230 -1.90 -21.99 2.87
CA GLY A 230 -1.81 -22.60 1.55
C GLY A 230 -0.58 -22.19 0.73
N SER A 231 -0.49 -22.73 -0.49
CA SER A 231 0.52 -22.35 -1.50
C SER A 231 0.18 -21.04 -2.23
N THR A 232 -0.82 -20.29 -1.74
CA THR A 232 -1.28 -19.03 -2.32
C THR A 232 -0.11 -18.11 -2.56
N SER A 233 0.12 -17.83 -3.82
CA SER A 233 1.37 -17.26 -4.26
C SER A 233 1.17 -15.81 -4.62
N PHE A 234 1.65 -14.89 -3.80
CA PHE A 234 1.82 -13.50 -4.22
C PHE A 234 3.15 -13.34 -4.96
N ARG A 235 3.23 -12.33 -5.83
CA ARG A 235 4.45 -11.88 -6.50
C ARG A 235 4.66 -10.40 -6.25
N LEU A 236 5.92 -10.01 -6.02
CA LEU A 236 6.37 -8.63 -5.87
C LEU A 236 7.20 -8.25 -7.09
N TRP A 237 6.73 -7.23 -7.81
CA TRP A 237 7.36 -6.68 -9.01
C TRP A 237 7.93 -5.30 -8.76
N LYS A 238 9.06 -5.00 -9.39
CA LYS A 238 9.64 -3.66 -9.47
C LYS A 238 10.26 -3.46 -10.85
N ASN A 239 9.81 -2.45 -11.59
CA ASN A 239 10.32 -2.13 -12.91
C ASN A 239 10.43 -3.37 -13.84
N LYS A 240 9.31 -4.08 -14.02
CA LYS A 240 9.18 -5.34 -14.80
C LYS A 240 10.00 -6.54 -14.29
N LYS A 241 10.73 -6.41 -13.18
CA LYS A 241 11.53 -7.49 -12.59
C LYS A 241 10.81 -8.10 -11.41
N LEU A 242 10.74 -9.44 -11.39
CA LEU A 242 10.23 -10.19 -10.25
C LEU A 242 11.27 -10.12 -9.11
N VAL A 243 10.89 -9.51 -7.99
CA VAL A 243 11.76 -9.28 -6.82
C VAL A 243 11.59 -10.37 -5.76
N ALA A 244 10.35 -10.87 -5.59
CA ALA A 244 10.00 -11.95 -4.67
C ALA A 244 8.69 -12.65 -5.12
N GLY A 245 8.48 -13.88 -4.66
CA GLY A 245 7.38 -14.76 -5.10
C GLY A 245 7.86 -15.93 -5.97
N PRO A 246 6.97 -16.85 -6.37
CA PRO A 246 7.35 -17.95 -7.27
C PRO A 246 7.72 -17.44 -8.66
N LYS A 247 8.63 -18.13 -9.34
CA LYS A 247 9.16 -17.76 -10.67
C LYS A 247 8.42 -18.43 -11.84
N SER A 248 7.71 -19.51 -11.56
CA SER A 248 6.93 -20.31 -12.51
C SER A 248 5.49 -20.28 -12.06
#